data_AF-A0AAU6QPR6-F1
#
_entry.id   AF-A0AAU6QPR6-F1
#
_cell.length_a   1.000
_cell.length_b   1.000
_cell.length_c   1.000
_cell.angle_alpha   90.00
_cell.angle_beta   90.00
_cell.angle_gamma   90.00
#
_symmetry.space_group_name_H-M   'P 1'
#
loop_
_entity.id
_entity.type
_entity.pdbx_description
1 polymer ?
#
loop_
_entity_poly.entity_id
_entity_poly.type
_entity_poly.pdbx_seq_one_letter_code
_entity_poly.pdbx_strand_id
1 'polypeptide(L)'
;MGFENLFEGKSWPEVQERIGVMSVDTLNRIWQFVLEEDGYLIAIAKDGNDALLGRMGKRNDGKFCIEIVVRAEIENNELHHYEFWYVDKVDKPRYARRLLEVIQEHLNQS
;
A
#
# COMPACT_ATOMS: atom_id res chain seq x y z
N MET A 1 -7.85 8.89 -10.75
CA MET A 1 -8.49 7.55 -10.81
C MET A 1 -8.73 7.13 -9.37
N GLY A 2 -9.92 6.64 -9.03
CA GLY A 2 -10.21 6.16 -7.67
C GLY A 2 -9.60 4.78 -7.45
N PHE A 3 -9.23 4.47 -6.21
CA PHE A 3 -8.70 3.16 -5.85
C PHE A 3 -9.71 2.02 -6.12
N GLU A 4 -11.02 2.30 -6.14
CA GLU A 4 -12.09 1.33 -6.42
C GLU A 4 -11.88 0.59 -7.75
N ASN A 5 -11.45 1.32 -8.78
CA ASN A 5 -11.28 0.79 -10.14
C ASN A 5 -10.22 -0.32 -10.19
N LEU A 6 -9.28 -0.33 -9.23
CA LEU A 6 -8.23 -1.36 -9.14
C LEU A 6 -8.79 -2.71 -8.70
N PHE A 7 -9.95 -2.72 -8.04
CA PHE A 7 -10.58 -3.93 -7.50
C PHE A 7 -11.58 -4.58 -8.47
N GLU A 8 -11.99 -3.88 -9.52
CA GLU A 8 -13.03 -4.36 -10.44
C GLU A 8 -12.57 -5.59 -11.25
N GLY A 9 -13.50 -6.53 -11.48
CA GLY A 9 -13.28 -7.70 -12.34
C GLY A 9 -12.37 -8.78 -11.77
N LYS A 10 -11.83 -8.62 -10.56
CA LYS A 10 -10.94 -9.59 -9.89
C LYS A 10 -11.62 -10.21 -8.65
N SER A 11 -11.25 -11.45 -8.32
CA SER A 11 -11.60 -12.07 -7.04
C SER A 11 -10.50 -11.77 -6.03
N TRP A 12 -10.88 -11.35 -4.83
CA TRP A 12 -9.94 -10.88 -3.81
C TRP A 12 -9.97 -11.78 -2.58
N PRO A 13 -8.81 -12.01 -1.94
CA PRO A 13 -8.76 -12.78 -0.71
C PRO A 13 -9.54 -12.06 0.41
N GLU A 14 -10.11 -12.86 1.31
CA GLU A 14 -10.76 -12.32 2.50
C GLU A 14 -9.71 -11.77 3.47
N VAL A 15 -9.92 -10.56 3.96
CA VAL A 15 -9.04 -9.87 4.91
C VAL A 15 -9.82 -9.64 6.20
N GLN A 16 -9.24 -10.09 7.31
CA GLN A 16 -9.80 -9.86 8.64
C GLN A 16 -9.66 -8.40 9.04
N GLU A 17 -10.65 -7.83 9.73
CA GLU A 17 -10.54 -6.48 10.27
C GLU A 17 -9.53 -6.42 11.41
N ARG A 18 -8.43 -5.67 11.22
CA ARG A 18 -7.34 -5.52 12.18
C ARG A 18 -6.49 -4.28 11.88
N ILE A 19 -5.60 -3.91 12.80
CA ILE A 19 -4.72 -2.73 12.68
C ILE A 19 -3.88 -2.84 11.40
N GLY A 20 -3.87 -1.79 10.56
CA GLY A 20 -3.17 -1.83 9.27
C GLY A 20 -4.06 -2.26 8.10
N VAL A 21 -5.33 -2.60 8.34
CA VAL A 21 -6.32 -2.70 7.27
C VAL A 21 -6.93 -1.32 7.00
N MET A 22 -6.96 -0.91 5.74
CA MET A 22 -7.45 0.39 5.31
C MET A 22 -8.53 0.23 4.24
N SER A 23 -9.65 0.95 4.40
CA SER A 23 -10.71 0.97 3.40
C SER A 23 -10.30 1.77 2.17
N VAL A 24 -10.94 1.46 1.04
CA VAL A 24 -10.77 2.21 -0.21
C VAL A 24 -11.17 3.69 -0.05
N ASP A 25 -12.20 3.98 0.74
CA ASP A 25 -12.59 5.37 1.05
C ASP A 25 -11.45 6.16 1.71
N THR A 26 -10.73 5.55 2.66
CA THR A 26 -9.59 6.19 3.33
C THR A 26 -8.41 6.32 2.38
N LEU A 27 -8.16 5.32 1.52
CA LEU A 27 -7.15 5.41 0.46
C LEU A 27 -7.42 6.61 -0.45
N ASN A 28 -8.62 6.74 -0.98
CA ASN A 28 -8.98 7.86 -1.86
C ASN A 28 -8.84 9.24 -1.20
N ARG A 29 -9.02 9.33 0.12
CA ARG A 29 -8.89 10.58 0.86
C ARG A 29 -7.44 10.99 1.04
N ILE A 30 -6.59 10.07 1.47
CA ILE A 30 -5.26 10.37 2.03
C ILE A 30 -4.14 10.03 1.04
N TRP A 31 -4.35 9.07 0.15
CA TRP A 31 -3.30 8.48 -0.66
C TRP A 31 -3.47 8.78 -2.15
N GLN A 32 -2.36 8.72 -2.86
CA GLN A 32 -2.25 8.79 -4.30
C GLN A 32 -1.66 7.48 -4.81
N PHE A 33 -2.32 6.90 -5.80
CA PHE A 33 -1.90 5.67 -6.45
C PHE A 33 -0.55 5.84 -7.17
N VAL A 34 0.35 4.87 -7.00
CA VAL A 34 1.62 4.78 -7.72
C VAL A 34 1.65 3.55 -8.62
N LEU A 35 1.41 2.35 -8.07
CA LEU A 35 1.48 1.09 -8.81
C LEU A 35 0.52 0.02 -8.26
N GLU A 36 -0.06 -0.80 -9.14
CA GLU A 36 -0.73 -2.06 -8.79
C GLU A 36 -0.04 -3.20 -9.53
N GLU A 37 0.36 -4.24 -8.80
CA GLU A 37 0.99 -5.42 -9.39
C GLU A 37 0.81 -6.64 -8.49
N ASP A 38 0.36 -7.75 -9.09
CA ASP A 38 0.16 -9.05 -8.44
C ASP A 38 -0.74 -9.00 -7.20
N GLY A 39 -1.77 -8.15 -7.22
CA GLY A 39 -2.68 -7.97 -6.09
C GLY A 39 -2.09 -7.18 -4.93
N TYR A 40 -0.98 -6.48 -5.16
CA TYR A 40 -0.44 -5.48 -4.25
C TYR A 40 -0.59 -4.08 -4.85
N LEU A 41 -0.72 -3.12 -3.95
CA LEU A 41 -0.86 -1.71 -4.24
C LEU A 41 0.28 -0.94 -3.57
N ILE A 42 0.92 -0.04 -4.31
CA ILE A 42 1.86 0.95 -3.79
C ILE A 42 1.24 2.34 -3.94
N ALA A 43 1.33 3.14 -2.88
CA ALA A 43 0.79 4.49 -2.85
C ALA A 43 1.69 5.43 -2.04
N ILE A 44 1.62 6.71 -2.37
CA ILE A 44 2.23 7.81 -1.62
C ILE A 44 1.12 8.63 -0.95
N ALA A 45 1.36 9.14 0.26
CA ALA A 45 0.43 10.06 0.87
C ALA A 45 0.37 11.36 0.06
N LYS A 46 -0.81 11.99 -0.01
CA LYS A 46 -1.02 13.22 -0.79
C LYS A 46 -0.23 14.42 -0.27
N ASP A 47 0.20 14.38 0.98
CA ASP A 47 1.12 15.37 1.55
C ASP A 47 2.59 15.07 1.22
N GLY A 48 2.87 13.92 0.60
CA GLY A 48 4.20 13.51 0.15
C GLY A 48 5.09 12.91 1.24
N ASN A 49 4.60 12.75 2.48
CA ASN A 49 5.44 12.41 3.63
C ASN A 49 5.53 10.91 3.93
N ASP A 50 4.73 10.09 3.26
CA ASP A 50 4.66 8.66 3.52
C ASP A 50 4.48 7.86 2.23
N ALA A 51 5.02 6.65 2.22
CA ALA A 51 4.71 5.63 1.23
C ALA A 51 4.22 4.34 1.91
N LEU A 52 3.35 3.61 1.21
CA LEU A 52 2.92 2.29 1.66
C LEU A 52 2.91 1.26 0.52
N LEU A 53 3.02 0.00 0.93
CA LEU A 53 2.71 -1.18 0.15
C LEU A 53 1.63 -1.97 0.90
N GLY A 54 0.53 -2.28 0.23
CA GLY A 54 -0.57 -3.08 0.80
C GLY A 54 -1.01 -4.22 -0.10
N ARG A 55 -1.48 -5.31 0.50
CA ARG A 55 -2.19 -6.40 -0.20
C ARG A 55 -3.63 -5.99 -0.42
N MET A 56 -4.12 -6.11 -1.63
CA MET A 56 -5.50 -5.85 -1.97
C MET A 56 -6.39 -7.02 -1.52
N GLY A 57 -7.56 -6.70 -0.99
CA GLY A 57 -8.44 -7.70 -0.39
C GLY A 57 -9.89 -7.24 -0.26
N LYS A 58 -10.71 -8.11 0.30
CA LYS A 58 -12.11 -7.85 0.63
C LYS A 58 -12.37 -8.22 2.08
N ARG A 59 -13.00 -7.33 2.84
CA ARG A 59 -13.44 -7.60 4.21
C ARG A 59 -14.62 -8.58 4.24
N ASN A 60 -14.87 -9.14 5.41
CA ASN A 60 -16.04 -10.00 5.69
C ASN A 60 -17.39 -9.31 5.41
N ASP A 61 -17.47 -7.98 5.53
CA ASP A 61 -18.65 -7.16 5.17
C ASP A 61 -18.78 -6.91 3.66
N GLY A 62 -17.89 -7.48 2.86
CA GLY A 62 -17.89 -7.38 1.42
C GLY A 62 -17.30 -6.09 0.86
N LYS A 63 -16.70 -5.23 1.69
CA LYS A 63 -16.05 -3.99 1.21
C LYS A 63 -14.60 -4.24 0.81
N PHE A 64 -14.14 -3.56 -0.25
CA PHE A 64 -12.75 -3.59 -0.66
C PHE A 64 -11.84 -2.85 0.32
N CYS A 65 -10.64 -3.37 0.50
CA CYS A 65 -9.65 -2.82 1.40
C CYS A 65 -8.23 -3.17 0.93
N ILE A 66 -7.25 -2.57 1.59
CA ILE A 66 -5.90 -3.11 1.61
C ILE A 66 -5.52 -3.53 3.02
N GLU A 67 -4.67 -4.54 3.12
CA GLU A 67 -3.89 -4.84 4.32
C GLU A 67 -2.48 -4.30 4.11
N ILE A 68 -2.10 -3.27 4.87
CA ILE A 68 -0.77 -2.68 4.80
C ILE A 68 0.25 -3.72 5.24
N VAL A 69 1.26 -3.91 4.39
CA VAL A 69 2.38 -4.83 4.60
C VAL A 69 3.58 -4.07 5.13
N VAL A 70 3.84 -2.91 4.54
CA VAL A 70 4.89 -1.99 4.96
C VAL A 70 4.48 -0.55 4.69
N ARG A 71 4.85 0.35 5.60
CA ARG A 71 4.81 1.80 5.45
C ARG A 71 6.18 2.36 5.76
N ALA A 72 6.58 3.44 5.10
CA ALA A 72 7.81 4.16 5.35
C ALA A 72 7.56 5.65 5.22
N GLU A 73 8.27 6.45 6.01
CA GLU A 73 8.28 7.90 5.90
C GLU A 73 9.15 8.31 4.71
N ILE A 74 8.79 9.40 4.05
CA ILE A 74 9.60 10.03 3.00
C ILE A 74 10.22 11.29 3.59
N GLU A 75 11.55 11.32 3.70
CA GLU A 75 12.30 12.52 4.03
C GLU A 75 13.44 12.69 3.02
N ASN A 76 13.65 13.92 2.52
CA ASN A 76 14.71 14.22 1.55
C ASN A 76 14.74 13.29 0.32
N ASN A 77 13.57 12.86 -0.18
CA ASN A 77 13.40 11.90 -1.28
C ASN A 77 13.97 10.50 -1.02
N GLU A 78 14.11 10.13 0.26
CA GLU A 78 14.52 8.80 0.71
C GLU A 78 13.46 8.20 1.65
N LEU A 79 13.39 6.86 1.69
CA LEU A 79 12.48 6.15 2.58
C LEU A 79 13.16 5.79 3.91
N HIS A 80 12.51 6.16 5.00
CA HIS A 80 12.96 5.91 6.37
C HIS A 80 11.87 5.24 7.23
N HIS A 81 12.25 4.84 8.45
CA HIS A 81 11.34 4.34 9.49
C HIS A 81 10.32 3.29 9.02
N TYR A 82 10.80 2.20 8.43
CA TYR A 82 9.93 1.13 7.92
C TYR A 82 9.13 0.45 9.04
N GLU A 83 7.80 0.57 8.97
CA GLU A 83 6.83 -0.10 9.81
C GLU A 83 6.20 -1.28 9.06
N PHE A 84 6.04 -2.43 9.71
CA PHE A 84 5.52 -3.65 9.07
C PHE A 84 4.37 -4.26 9.87
N TRP A 85 3.36 -4.76 9.17
CA TRP A 85 2.23 -5.48 9.77
C TRP A 85 2.03 -6.83 9.08
N TYR A 86 1.70 -7.86 9.87
CA TYR A 86 1.32 -9.20 9.38
C TYR A 86 2.27 -9.84 8.36
N VAL A 87 3.56 -9.56 8.50
CA VAL A 87 4.64 -10.03 7.64
C VAL A 87 5.67 -10.78 8.47
N ASP A 88 6.03 -11.98 8.01
CA ASP A 88 7.11 -12.74 8.60
C ASP A 88 8.44 -12.00 8.50
N LYS A 89 9.28 -12.11 9.54
CA LYS A 89 10.57 -11.39 9.61
C LYS A 89 11.45 -11.63 8.38
N VAL A 90 11.39 -12.82 7.79
CA VAL A 90 12.15 -13.22 6.60
C VAL A 90 11.71 -12.49 5.33
N ASP A 91 10.45 -12.07 5.27
CA ASP A 91 9.85 -11.42 4.10
C ASP A 91 9.98 -9.89 4.16
N LYS A 92 10.24 -9.31 5.34
CA LYS A 92 10.35 -7.86 5.51
C LYS A 92 11.34 -7.19 4.53
N PRO A 93 12.56 -7.72 4.32
CA PRO A 93 13.50 -7.11 3.38
C PRO A 93 12.95 -7.06 1.95
N ARG A 94 12.22 -8.09 1.51
CA ARG A 94 11.60 -8.14 0.18
C ARG A 94 10.56 -7.02 0.02
N TYR A 95 9.69 -6.85 1.00
CA TYR A 95 8.63 -5.84 0.92
C TYR A 95 9.18 -4.41 1.04
N ALA A 96 10.15 -4.18 1.92
CA ALA A 96 10.84 -2.89 2.00
C ALA A 96 11.54 -2.53 0.68
N ARG A 97 12.26 -3.49 0.10
CA ARG A 97 12.94 -3.31 -1.19
C ARG A 97 11.96 -2.99 -2.31
N ARG A 98 10.85 -3.73 -2.41
CA ARG A 98 9.82 -3.46 -3.43
C ARG A 98 9.22 -2.06 -3.29
N LEU A 99 8.94 -1.62 -2.06
CA LEU A 99 8.46 -0.26 -1.80
C LEU A 99 9.50 0.78 -2.23
N LEU A 100 10.76 0.58 -1.83
CA LEU A 100 11.88 1.49 -2.15
C LEU A 100 12.09 1.63 -3.65
N GLU A 101 12.19 0.52 -4.38
CA GLU A 101 12.46 0.55 -5.83
C GLU A 101 11.39 1.35 -6.58
N VAL A 102 10.11 1.10 -6.30
CA VAL A 102 8.99 1.78 -6.98
C VAL A 102 8.87 3.24 -6.57
N ILE A 103 9.00 3.56 -5.28
CA ILE A 103 8.87 4.95 -4.83
C ILE A 103 10.06 5.78 -5.28
N GLN A 104 11.28 5.24 -5.26
CA GLN A 104 12.44 5.98 -5.74
C GLN A 104 12.34 6.26 -7.24
N GLU A 105 11.87 5.29 -8.04
CA GLU A 105 11.59 5.51 -9.45
C GLU A 105 10.53 6.60 -9.64
N HIS A 106 9.45 6.57 -8.86
CA HIS A 106 8.39 7.58 -8.92
C HIS A 106 8.88 8.99 -8.54
N LEU A 107 9.65 9.13 -7.46
CA LEU A 107 10.21 10.40 -7.00
C LEU A 107 11.23 10.98 -7.97
N ASN A 108 11.97 10.13 -8.69
CA ASN A 108 12.94 10.58 -9.70
C ASN A 108 12.27 11.01 -11.03
N GLN A 109 11.02 10.61 -11.27
CA GLN A 109 10.25 10.95 -12.48
C GLN A 109 9.29 12.13 -12.28
N SER A 110 9.10 12.58 -11.03
CA SER A 110 8.17 13.65 -10.63
C SER A 110 8.85 15.02 -10.61
#